data_AF-A0A956M9F7-F1
#
_entry.id   AF-A0A956M9F7-F1
#
_cell.length_a   1.000
_cell.length_b   1.000
_cell.length_c   1.000
_cell.angle_alpha   90.00
_cell.angle_beta   90.00
_cell.angle_gamma   90.00
#
_symmetry.space_group_name_H-M   'P 1'
#
loop_
_entity.id
_entity.type
_entity.pdbx_description
1 polymer ?
#
loop_
_entity_poly.entity_id
_entity_poly.type
_entity_poly.pdbx_seq_one_letter_code
_entity_poly.pdbx_strand_id
1 'polypeptide(L)'
;MLPSATLAFGVRFPNGIELGMGPNVQYLGVDKEDKAGLQTALTIAFGKTFSYGLVNLPVNLAFTTNPDGNRLSLVFGYALKKKTTRRIN
;
A
#
# COMPACT_ATOMS: atom_id res chain seq x y z
N MET A 1 12.41 5.27 14.13
CA MET A 1 11.34 4.80 13.23
C MET A 1 10.79 3.53 13.82
N LEU A 2 9.47 3.43 14.00
CA LEU A 2 8.86 2.26 14.61
C LEU A 2 8.45 1.27 13.52
N PRO A 3 8.73 -0.04 13.67
CA PRO A 3 8.37 -1.01 12.65
C PRO A 3 6.85 -1.20 12.63
N SER A 4 6.30 -1.27 11.42
CA SER A 4 4.88 -1.50 11.19
C SER A 4 4.67 -2.51 10.08
N ALA A 5 3.70 -3.39 10.25
CA ALA A 5 3.26 -4.34 9.23
C ALA A 5 1.80 -4.06 8.85
N THR A 6 1.50 -3.97 7.56
CA THR A 6 0.13 -3.82 7.05
C THR A 6 -0.24 -5.06 6.26
N LEU A 7 -1.37 -5.67 6.60
CA LEU A 7 -2.02 -6.68 5.79
C LEU A 7 -3.23 -6.02 5.12
N ALA A 8 -3.13 -5.74 3.82
CA ALA A 8 -4.21 -5.14 3.05
C ALA A 8 -4.77 -6.17 2.06
N PHE A 9 -6.09 -6.35 2.08
CA PHE A 9 -6.84 -7.12 1.11
C PHE A 9 -7.63 -6.17 0.23
N GLY A 10 -7.67 -6.44 -1.06
CA GLY A 10 -8.31 -5.53 -1.99
C GLY A 10 -8.65 -6.15 -3.34
N VAL A 11 -9.45 -5.42 -4.09
CA VAL A 11 -9.81 -5.75 -5.47
C VAL A 11 -9.09 -4.80 -6.42
N ARG A 12 -8.56 -5.36 -7.51
CA ARG A 12 -8.02 -4.61 -8.63
C ARG A 12 -8.98 -4.76 -9.80
N PHE A 13 -9.55 -3.65 -10.24
CA PHE A 13 -10.45 -3.60 -11.38
C PHE A 13 -9.66 -3.57 -12.70
N PRO A 14 -10.24 -4.10 -13.80
CA PRO A 14 -9.61 -4.08 -15.12
C PRO A 14 -9.42 -2.66 -15.69
N ASN A 15 -10.11 -1.65 -15.14
CA ASN A 15 -9.92 -0.24 -15.47
C ASN A 15 -8.68 0.39 -14.78
N GLY A 16 -7.92 -0.39 -14.01
CA GLY A 16 -6.73 0.06 -13.29
C GLY A 16 -7.01 0.66 -11.91
N ILE A 17 -8.26 0.66 -11.42
CA ILE A 17 -8.59 1.09 -10.05
C ILE A 17 -8.27 -0.02 -9.06
N GLU A 18 -7.67 0.36 -7.94
CA GLU A 18 -7.26 -0.53 -6.85
C GLU A 18 -7.91 -0.04 -5.56
N LEU A 19 -8.64 -0.93 -4.88
CA LEU A 19 -9.33 -0.63 -3.63
C LEU A 19 -8.98 -1.73 -2.65
N GLY A 20 -8.45 -1.38 -1.49
CA GLY A 20 -8.12 -2.34 -0.46
C GLY A 20 -8.25 -1.75 0.94
N MET A 21 -8.33 -2.63 1.92
CA MET A 21 -8.28 -2.28 3.32
C MET A 21 -7.66 -3.41 4.12
N GLY A 22 -7.16 -3.10 5.29
CA GLY A 22 -6.86 -4.13 6.27
C GLY A 22 -6.05 -3.63 7.45
N PRO A 23 -5.80 -4.55 8.40
CA PRO A 23 -5.18 -4.19 9.66
C PRO A 23 -3.72 -3.79 9.46
N ASN A 24 -3.31 -2.77 10.18
CA ASN A 24 -1.93 -2.36 10.34
C ASN A 24 -1.55 -2.55 11.81
N VAL A 25 -0.45 -3.24 12.06
CA VAL A 25 0.09 -3.41 13.42
C VAL A 25 1.36 -2.60 13.51
N GLN A 26 1.43 -1.73 14.52
CA GLN A 26 2.60 -0.90 14.80
C GLN A 26 3.17 -1.30 16.15
N TYR A 27 4.49 -1.49 16.17
CA TYR A 27 5.21 -1.77 17.40
C TYR A 27 5.65 -0.45 18.02
N LEU A 28 5.07 -0.05 19.17
CA LEU A 28 5.40 1.20 19.86
C LEU A 28 6.71 1.16 20.67
N GLY A 29 7.35 0.00 20.77
CA GLY A 29 8.49 -0.21 21.65
C GLY A 29 8.09 -0.89 22.95
N VAL A 30 9.09 -1.08 23.82
CA VAL A 30 8.91 -1.52 25.19
C VAL A 30 8.95 -0.25 26.04
N ASP A 31 7.81 0.16 26.58
CA ASP A 31 7.78 1.20 27.60
C ASP A 31 8.52 0.71 28.86
N LYS A 32 8.98 1.63 29.72
CA LYS A 32 9.73 1.36 30.96
C LYS A 32 9.03 0.42 31.98
N GLU A 33 7.86 -0.10 31.62
CA GLU A 33 7.00 -1.01 32.38
C GLU A 33 6.83 -2.40 31.71
N ASP A 34 7.76 -2.82 30.85
CA ASP A 34 7.83 -4.18 30.27
C ASP A 34 6.58 -4.64 29.49
N LYS A 35 5.72 -3.70 29.08
CA LYS A 35 4.59 -3.96 28.18
C LYS A 35 4.99 -3.57 26.76
N ALA A 36 5.16 -4.57 25.90
CA ALA A 36 5.26 -4.35 24.47
C ALA A 36 4.00 -3.64 23.98
N GLY A 37 4.12 -2.35 23.66
CA GLY A 37 3.02 -1.56 23.14
C GLY A 37 2.73 -1.99 21.71
N LEU A 38 1.77 -2.89 21.51
CA LEU A 38 1.24 -3.20 20.18
C LEU A 38 0.01 -2.33 19.94
N GLN A 39 0.04 -1.53 18.88
CA GLN A 39 -1.14 -0.80 18.42
C GLN A 39 -1.66 -1.39 17.11
N THR A 40 -2.97 -1.57 17.05
CA THR A 40 -3.69 -1.97 15.84
C THR A 40 -4.38 -0.75 15.23
N ALA A 41 -4.12 -0.54 13.96
CA ALA A 41 -4.70 0.47 13.10
C ALA A 41 -5.51 -0.21 11.98
N LEU A 42 -6.38 0.57 11.33
CA LEU A 42 -7.02 0.16 10.07
C LEU A 42 -6.44 1.00 8.93
N THR A 43 -5.91 0.34 7.90
CA THR A 43 -5.47 0.98 6.67
C THR A 43 -6.51 0.80 5.58
N ILE A 44 -6.79 1.87 4.84
CA ILE A 44 -7.60 1.89 3.63
C ILE A 44 -6.69 2.36 2.50
N ALA A 45 -6.59 1.59 1.43
CA ALA A 45 -5.81 1.90 0.25
C ALA A 45 -6.76 2.12 -0.94
N PHE A 46 -6.59 3.24 -1.63
CA PHE A 46 -7.27 3.55 -2.88
C PHE A 46 -6.23 3.97 -3.91
N GLY A 47 -6.24 3.37 -5.09
CA GLY A 47 -5.27 3.68 -6.12
C GLY A 47 -5.82 3.58 -7.53
N LYS A 48 -5.05 4.13 -8.45
CA LYS A 48 -5.29 4.05 -9.87
C LYS A 48 -3.97 3.89 -10.59
N THR A 49 -3.90 2.87 -11.44
CA THR A 49 -2.81 2.65 -12.37
C THR A 49 -3.15 3.29 -13.72
N PHE A 50 -2.39 4.32 -14.09
CA PHE A 50 -2.50 4.95 -15.40
C PHE A 50 -1.60 4.23 -16.40
N SER A 51 -2.18 3.65 -17.45
CA SER A 51 -1.42 3.01 -18.53
C SER A 51 -1.33 3.95 -19.72
N TYR A 52 -0.12 4.44 -20.04
CA TYR A 52 0.13 5.26 -21.22
C TYR A 52 1.20 4.62 -22.11
N GLY A 53 0.76 4.05 -23.24
CA GLY A 53 1.63 3.36 -24.19
C GLY A 53 2.39 2.19 -23.56
N LEU A 54 3.69 2.38 -23.33
CA LEU A 54 4.61 1.38 -22.77
C LEU A 54 4.86 1.55 -21.27
N VAL A 55 4.23 2.53 -20.61
CA VAL A 55 4.46 2.84 -19.20
C VAL A 55 3.18 2.65 -18.41
N ASN A 56 3.27 1.96 -17.27
CA ASN A 56 2.22 1.96 -16.25
C ASN A 56 2.69 2.78 -15.06
N LEU A 57 1.87 3.74 -14.63
CA LEU A 57 2.11 4.60 -13.48
C LEU A 57 1.09 4.27 -12.38
N PRO A 58 1.39 3.33 -11.47
CA PRO A 58 0.56 3.10 -10.29
C PRO A 58 0.63 4.29 -9.34
N VAL A 59 -0.52 4.85 -8.99
CA VAL A 59 -0.67 5.87 -7.96
C VAL A 59 -1.63 5.34 -6.91
N ASN A 60 -1.14 5.06 -5.71
CA ASN A 60 -1.90 4.53 -4.58
C ASN A 60 -1.88 5.52 -3.42
N LEU A 61 -3.02 5.72 -2.79
CA LEU A 61 -3.22 6.51 -1.60
C LEU A 61 -3.62 5.57 -0.46
N ALA A 62 -2.80 5.49 0.59
CA ALA A 62 -3.07 4.68 1.76
C ALA A 62 -3.34 5.59 2.97
N PHE A 63 -4.55 5.51 3.51
CA PHE A 63 -4.97 6.19 4.71
C PHE A 63 -5.05 5.20 5.86
N THR A 64 -4.26 5.42 6.91
CA THR A 64 -4.23 4.58 8.11
C THR A 64 -4.79 5.38 9.27
N THR A 65 -5.88 4.91 9.86
CA THR A 65 -6.42 5.48 11.10
C THR A 65 -5.89 4.69 12.27
N ASN A 66 -5.19 5.37 13.18
CA ASN A 66 -4.63 4.79 14.40
C ASN A 66 -5.22 5.55 15.60
N PRO A 67 -5.41 4.92 16.77
CA PRO A 67 -5.94 5.61 17.96
C PRO A 67 -5.08 6.81 18.39
N ASP A 68 -3.79 6.75 18.07
CA ASP A 68 -2.78 7.77 18.36
C ASP A 68 -2.68 8.84 17.26
N GLY A 69 -3.26 8.62 16.08
CA GLY A 69 -3.23 9.59 14.99
C GLY A 69 -3.49 9.00 13.59
N ASN A 70 -3.86 9.89 12.67
CA ASN A 70 -4.10 9.56 11.28
C ASN A 70 -2.82 9.67 10.46
N ARG A 71 -2.57 8.69 9.58
CA ARG A 71 -1.45 8.73 8.62
C ARG A 71 -1.97 8.61 7.20
N LEU A 72 -1.58 9.57 6.37
CA LEU A 72 -1.84 9.53 4.93
C LEU A 72 -0.52 9.28 4.21
N SER A 73 -0.48 8.24 3.38
CA SER A 73 0.68 7.86 2.57
C SER A 73 0.29 7.88 1.11
N LEU A 74 1.15 8.49 0.28
CA LEU A 74 1.01 8.47 -1.17
C LEU A 74 2.16 7.63 -1.75
N VAL A 75 1.81 6.58 -2.49
CA VAL A 75 2.74 5.67 -3.14
C VAL A 75 2.56 5.82 -4.64
N PHE A 76 3.59 6.31 -5.32
CA PHE A 76 3.63 6.39 -6.78
C PHE A 76 4.85 5.62 -7.28
N GLY A 77 4.74 5.04 -8.47
CA GLY A 77 5.84 4.32 -9.09
C GLY A 77 5.71 4.31 -10.60
N TYR A 78 6.70 3.75 -11.29
CA TYR A 78 6.66 3.55 -12.74
C TYR A 78 7.02 2.10 -13.07
N ALA A 79 6.34 1.54 -14.07
CA ALA A 79 6.64 0.22 -14.60
C ALA A 79 6.71 0.28 -16.14
N LEU A 80 7.82 -0.21 -16.71
CA LEU A 80 7.98 -0.33 -18.16
C LEU A 80 7.43 -1.66 -18.65
N LYS A 81 6.48 -1.63 -19.59
CA LYS A 81 6.09 -2.81 -20.35
C LYS A 81 7.18 -3.12 -21.38
N LYS A 82 7.94 -4.19 -21.15
CA LYS A 82 8.84 -4.75 -22.15
C LYS A 82 7.96 -5.28 -23.30
N LYS A 83 8.13 -4.75 -24.53
CA LYS A 83 7.58 -5.38 -25.74
C LYS A 83 8.26 -6.74 -25.87
N THR A 84 7.56 -7.81 -25.51
CA THR A 84 7.96 -9.16 -25.94
C THR A 84 7.70 -9.25 -27.44
N THR A 85 8.70 -8.86 -28.22
CA THR A 85 8.78 -9.21 -29.64
C THR A 85 8.93 -10.72 -29.71
N ARG A 86 7.81 -11.43 -29.82
CA ARG A 86 7.80 -12.84 -30.13
C ARG A 86 8.24 -12.96 -31.60
N ARG A 87 9.53 -13.23 -31.83
CA ARG A 87 10.01 -13.69 -33.14
C ARG A 87 9.26 -14.98 -33.46
N ILE A 88 8.38 -14.90 -34.45
CA ILE A 88 7.85 -16.04 -35.19
C ILE A 88 9.00 -16.61 -36.03
N ASN A 89 9.23 -17.91 -35.92
CA ASN A 89 10.10 -18.71 -36.76
C ASN A 89 9.28 -19.87 -37.31
#